data_AF-A0A6P6S105-F1
#
_entry.id   AF-A0A6P6S105-F1
#
_cell.length_a   1.000
_cell.length_b   1.000
_cell.length_c   1.000
_cell.angle_alpha   90.00
_cell.angle_beta   90.00
_cell.angle_gamma   90.00
#
_symmetry.space_group_name_H-M   'P 1'
#
loop_
_entity.id
_entity.type
_entity.pdbx_description
1 polymer ?
#
loop_
_entity_poly.entity_id
_entity_poly.type
_entity_poly.pdbx_seq_one_letter_code
_entity_poly.pdbx_strand_id
1 'polypeptide(L)'
;MNRADEVEVVMPRQSFADRTVGCPENEKGQAEYGVYPFAEVQFRNVVERRSIPLFAKNLVLPQLQGVIGGHIVTTVELARLHRGARNAWPKAWKATAFKIWRETFRAWGPTELGSDAPAEDDHLEGVACTAILDGKESTASLPGSQGARNPAALLQQLSAIADDDDNWEADPAFLQYLEAKYRDVECPLFLDTMPADPSSDPQLHALQLLAYDGFATMLLENAQHPTDRALAQGVEDKDELSLLHSNVALCCLKRGDLLRCIDHARAAIKCNPKNLKAYLRGAKASLHLELHAQAGRFASMGLQAAAAAAADRASPATPSEPTDDTQAEKELRVLQQEAKQRYEAQQQRRREAFAAAEKDQKTNQPSPKEILSKRGIRVCAVPPGLAEAAAQVPPVSVHPEVLTGEFFLLLPLLLLLDEYGRADAISAADERLSLMEQLKSIFPSKRFLERAQLHQGDQEKAEGAATEFPSWDHEKKYLLEDIVGYYECGLPGEVLISFPMNLPLALLLQHAKRFAGIAAFHLLVKDTPAHAAFIKDARIEKLEF
;
A
#
# COMPACT_ATOMS: atom_id res chain seq x y z
N MET A 1 -51.82 7.91 -66.27
CA MET A 1 -53.08 7.14 -66.16
C MET A 1 -52.77 5.83 -65.47
N ASN A 2 -53.31 5.41 -64.34
CA ASN A 2 -53.87 6.03 -63.12
C ASN A 2 -54.20 4.85 -62.18
N ARG A 3 -54.29 5.14 -60.88
CA ARG A 3 -54.66 4.27 -59.73
C ARG A 3 -53.50 3.45 -59.14
N ALA A 4 -52.96 3.72 -57.95
CA ALA A 4 -53.46 4.31 -56.70
C ALA A 4 -54.58 3.49 -56.05
N ASP A 5 -54.19 2.63 -55.11
CA ASP A 5 -55.05 2.04 -54.08
C ASP A 5 -54.55 2.49 -52.71
N GLU A 6 -55.48 3.04 -51.94
CA GLU A 6 -55.36 3.57 -50.59
C GLU A 6 -55.35 2.43 -49.58
N VAL A 7 -54.54 2.54 -48.52
CA VAL A 7 -54.64 1.70 -47.32
C VAL A 7 -54.96 2.59 -46.14
N GLU A 8 -56.11 2.28 -45.54
CA GLU A 8 -56.79 2.95 -44.45
C GLU A 8 -56.11 2.65 -43.10
N VAL A 9 -55.79 3.69 -42.33
CA VAL A 9 -55.20 3.58 -40.98
C VAL A 9 -56.33 3.64 -39.95
N VAL A 10 -56.54 2.53 -39.23
CA VAL A 10 -57.47 2.45 -38.10
C VAL A 10 -56.69 2.49 -36.78
N MET A 11 -56.92 3.55 -36.00
CA MET A 11 -56.47 3.71 -34.61
C MET A 11 -57.60 3.34 -33.64
N PRO A 12 -57.35 2.57 -32.56
CA PRO A 12 -58.28 2.49 -31.46
C PRO A 12 -57.90 3.45 -30.31
N ARG A 13 -58.87 4.29 -29.94
CA ARG A 13 -58.93 5.02 -28.67
C ARG A 13 -59.19 4.04 -27.52
N GLN A 14 -58.46 4.16 -26.41
CA GLN A 14 -58.94 3.70 -25.11
C GLN A 14 -58.64 4.73 -24.01
N SER A 15 -59.53 4.71 -23.03
CA SER A 15 -60.01 5.81 -22.20
C SER A 15 -59.35 5.87 -20.82
N PHE A 16 -59.26 7.09 -20.30
CA PHE A 16 -58.97 7.45 -18.92
C PHE A 16 -60.00 6.89 -17.93
N ALA A 17 -59.51 6.41 -16.77
CA ALA A 17 -60.28 6.39 -15.53
C ALA A 17 -59.33 6.55 -14.32
N ASP A 18 -59.66 7.55 -13.51
CA ASP A 18 -59.10 7.87 -12.19
C ASP A 18 -59.18 6.70 -11.20
N ARG A 19 -58.16 6.60 -10.33
CA ARG A 19 -58.36 6.31 -8.90
C ARG A 19 -57.11 6.66 -8.08
N THR A 20 -57.35 7.45 -7.04
CA THR A 20 -56.42 7.93 -6.03
C THR A 20 -56.31 6.97 -4.83
N VAL A 21 -55.24 7.21 -4.06
CA VAL A 21 -55.00 6.93 -2.63
C VAL A 21 -54.12 5.72 -2.28
N GLY A 22 -52.97 6.02 -1.64
CA GLY A 22 -52.43 5.22 -0.53
C GLY A 22 -50.90 5.04 -0.51
N CYS A 23 -50.16 5.94 0.16
CA CYS A 23 -48.80 5.65 0.68
C CYS A 23 -48.89 4.68 1.88
N PRO A 24 -47.84 3.90 2.15
CA PRO A 24 -46.99 4.28 3.28
C PRO A 24 -45.47 4.10 3.06
N GLU A 25 -44.75 4.55 4.08
CA GLU A 25 -43.33 4.92 4.18
C GLU A 25 -42.33 3.75 4.35
N ASN A 26 -41.08 4.08 4.04
CA ASN A 26 -39.80 3.64 4.63
C ASN A 26 -39.40 2.15 4.57
N GLU A 27 -38.29 1.86 3.88
CA GLU A 27 -37.12 1.24 4.53
C GLU A 27 -35.80 1.39 3.75
N LYS A 28 -34.72 1.40 4.54
CA LYS A 28 -33.33 1.83 4.32
C LYS A 28 -32.57 1.09 3.20
N GLY A 29 -31.89 1.86 2.35
CA GLY A 29 -30.92 1.37 1.37
C GLY A 29 -29.55 1.07 1.99
N GLN A 30 -28.98 -0.07 1.61
CA GLN A 30 -27.56 -0.40 1.77
C GLN A 30 -26.82 -0.03 0.47
N ALA A 31 -25.69 0.66 0.60
CA ALA A 31 -24.87 1.08 -0.52
C ALA A 31 -23.82 0.00 -0.85
N GLU A 32 -23.90 -0.53 -2.06
CA GLU A 32 -22.93 -1.45 -2.69
C GLU A 32 -21.70 -0.68 -3.22
N TYR A 33 -20.53 -1.32 -3.16
CA TYR A 33 -19.27 -0.79 -3.68
C TYR A 33 -19.13 -1.08 -5.18
N GLY A 34 -18.98 -0.01 -5.99
CA GLY A 34 -18.92 -0.09 -7.45
C GLY A 34 -17.58 -0.58 -8.03
N VAL A 35 -17.71 -1.41 -9.06
CA VAL A 35 -16.72 -1.77 -10.09
C VAL A 35 -16.55 -0.58 -11.07
N TYR A 36 -15.37 -0.47 -11.71
CA TYR A 36 -15.01 0.59 -12.67
C TYR A 36 -16.13 0.92 -13.67
N PRO A 37 -16.36 2.22 -14.00
CA PRO A 37 -17.44 2.58 -14.90
C PRO A 37 -17.13 2.19 -16.35
N PHE A 38 -18.01 1.39 -16.93
CA PHE A 38 -18.23 1.34 -18.37
C PHE A 38 -18.82 2.68 -18.80
N ALA A 39 -18.18 3.37 -19.74
CA ALA A 39 -18.79 4.48 -20.45
C ALA A 39 -19.59 3.88 -21.63
N GLU A 40 -20.91 3.82 -21.50
CA GLU A 40 -21.79 3.50 -22.62
C GLU A 40 -21.85 4.71 -23.56
N VAL A 41 -21.00 4.69 -24.59
CA VAL A 41 -21.08 5.66 -25.68
C VAL A 41 -21.89 5.03 -26.80
N GLN A 42 -23.18 5.37 -26.86
CA GLN A 42 -24.03 4.95 -27.98
C GLN A 42 -23.69 5.78 -29.22
N PHE A 43 -22.99 5.16 -30.18
CA PHE A 43 -22.81 5.73 -31.51
C PHE A 43 -24.12 5.63 -32.29
N ARG A 44 -24.81 6.76 -32.49
CA ARG A 44 -25.87 6.85 -33.50
C ARG A 44 -25.22 6.91 -34.88
N ASN A 45 -25.27 5.80 -35.61
CA ASN A 45 -24.88 5.73 -37.01
C ASN A 45 -25.70 6.72 -37.85
N VAL A 46 -25.02 7.73 -38.41
CA VAL A 46 -25.40 8.35 -39.68
C VAL A 46 -24.29 8.03 -40.67
N VAL A 47 -24.37 6.86 -41.28
CA VAL A 47 -23.58 6.52 -42.47
C VAL A 47 -24.56 6.35 -43.63
N GLU A 48 -25.10 7.47 -44.11
CA GLU A 48 -25.68 7.51 -45.45
C GLU A 48 -24.53 7.69 -46.45
N ARG A 49 -24.25 6.64 -47.21
CA ARG A 49 -23.40 6.71 -48.41
C ARG A 49 -24.12 7.59 -49.45
N ARG A 50 -23.81 8.89 -49.50
CA ARG A 50 -23.92 9.76 -50.69
C ARG A 50 -23.21 11.10 -50.47
N SER A 51 -22.71 11.64 -51.57
CA SER A 51 -21.77 12.75 -51.73
C SER A 51 -22.35 14.18 -51.59
N ILE A 52 -21.46 15.14 -51.24
CA ILE A 52 -21.45 16.63 -51.39
C ILE A 52 -22.22 17.49 -50.31
N PRO A 53 -21.89 18.80 -50.06
CA PRO A 53 -20.87 19.31 -49.13
C PRO A 53 -21.37 20.30 -48.03
N LEU A 54 -20.50 20.50 -47.02
CA LEU A 54 -20.27 21.70 -46.17
C LEU A 54 -21.43 22.67 -45.86
N PHE A 55 -21.79 22.78 -44.58
CA PHE A 55 -22.03 24.09 -43.94
C PHE A 55 -21.81 24.03 -42.41
N ALA A 56 -21.10 25.05 -41.91
CA ALA A 56 -20.76 25.25 -40.51
C ALA A 56 -21.94 25.77 -39.67
N LYS A 57 -21.93 25.50 -38.35
CA LYS A 57 -22.08 26.52 -37.28
C LYS A 57 -22.04 25.93 -35.86
N ASN A 58 -21.13 26.50 -35.07
CA ASN A 58 -21.18 26.87 -33.65
C ASN A 58 -22.34 26.34 -32.80
N LEU A 59 -22.02 25.62 -31.72
CA LEU A 59 -22.75 25.74 -30.47
C LEU A 59 -21.79 25.69 -29.26
N VAL A 60 -21.92 26.72 -28.44
CA VAL A 60 -21.28 26.93 -27.13
C VAL A 60 -22.15 26.28 -26.06
N LEU A 61 -21.57 25.66 -25.02
CA LEU A 61 -22.18 25.55 -23.68
C LEU A 61 -21.09 25.37 -22.59
N PRO A 62 -21.38 25.77 -21.33
CA PRO A 62 -20.39 26.26 -20.37
C PRO A 62 -19.99 25.30 -19.25
N GLN A 63 -19.01 25.78 -18.48
CA GLN A 63 -18.48 25.26 -17.22
C GLN A 63 -19.53 24.95 -16.14
N LEU A 64 -19.23 23.94 -15.31
CA LEU A 64 -19.68 23.82 -13.93
C LEU A 64 -18.57 23.22 -13.05
N GLN A 65 -18.11 24.00 -12.07
CA GLN A 65 -17.33 23.59 -10.90
C GLN A 65 -18.30 23.34 -9.73
N GLY A 66 -18.00 22.36 -8.85
CA GLY A 66 -18.74 22.19 -7.59
C GLY A 66 -18.40 20.95 -6.74
N VAL A 67 -17.37 21.09 -5.91
CA VAL A 67 -16.99 20.50 -4.59
C VAL A 67 -17.92 19.47 -3.88
N ILE A 68 -17.30 18.40 -3.31
CA ILE A 68 -17.36 17.80 -1.92
C ILE A 68 -16.68 16.41 -2.05
N GLY A 69 -15.77 15.86 -1.23
CA GLY A 69 -15.33 16.12 0.14
C GLY A 69 -15.59 14.89 1.05
N GLY A 70 -14.62 13.97 1.23
CA GLY A 70 -14.50 13.14 2.45
C GLY A 70 -14.54 11.60 2.36
N HIS A 71 -13.39 10.97 2.67
CA HIS A 71 -13.11 9.66 3.32
C HIS A 71 -13.61 8.31 2.73
N ILE A 72 -12.66 7.40 2.42
CA ILE A 72 -12.25 6.26 3.28
C ILE A 72 -10.92 5.66 2.75
N VAL A 73 -10.02 5.40 3.71
CA VAL A 73 -8.78 4.63 3.63
C VAL A 73 -9.04 3.34 4.40
N THR A 74 -8.72 2.17 3.85
CA THR A 74 -8.08 1.01 4.53
C THR A 74 -8.16 -0.25 3.69
N THR A 75 -7.06 -0.61 3.00
CA THR A 75 -6.63 -2.01 2.71
C THR A 75 -5.29 -2.09 1.96
N VAL A 76 -4.80 -0.98 1.39
CA VAL A 76 -3.58 -0.97 0.56
C VAL A 76 -2.25 -0.83 1.36
N GLU A 77 -2.29 -0.60 2.68
CA GLU A 77 -1.06 -0.34 3.45
C GLU A 77 -0.22 -1.58 3.82
N LEU A 78 -0.80 -2.79 3.86
CA LEU A 78 -0.05 -4.01 4.20
C LEU A 78 0.90 -4.47 3.07
N ALA A 79 0.55 -4.22 1.80
CA ALA A 79 1.41 -4.52 0.67
C ALA A 79 2.51 -3.46 0.41
N ARG A 80 2.38 -2.26 1.01
CA ARG A 80 3.37 -1.17 0.90
C ARG A 80 4.47 -1.26 1.95
N LEU A 81 4.19 -1.79 3.15
CA LEU A 81 5.20 -1.99 4.20
C LEU A 81 6.29 -2.99 3.81
N HIS A 82 5.98 -4.02 3.03
CA HIS A 82 6.99 -4.95 2.50
C HIS A 82 7.90 -4.34 1.41
N ARG A 83 7.47 -3.26 0.75
CA ARG A 83 8.21 -2.62 -0.35
C ARG A 83 9.26 -1.62 0.15
N GLY A 84 9.03 -0.97 1.30
CA GLY A 84 9.98 -0.04 1.91
C GLY A 84 11.19 -0.73 2.54
N ALA A 85 11.03 -1.92 3.11
CA ALA A 85 12.07 -2.60 3.87
C ALA A 85 13.19 -3.24 3.00
N ARG A 86 12.93 -3.57 1.73
CA ARG A 86 13.92 -4.26 0.86
C ARG A 86 15.00 -3.34 0.27
N ASN A 87 14.72 -2.04 0.18
CA ASN A 87 15.64 -1.08 -0.46
C ASN A 87 16.61 -0.40 0.53
N ALA A 88 16.45 -0.61 1.84
CA ALA A 88 17.27 0.03 2.88
C ALA A 88 18.34 -0.89 3.50
N TRP A 89 18.63 -2.06 2.91
CA TRP A 89 19.61 -3.00 3.49
C TRP A 89 21.03 -2.70 2.98
N PRO A 90 22.03 -2.56 3.89
CA PRO A 90 23.44 -2.51 3.51
C PRO A 90 23.82 -3.75 2.68
N LYS A 91 24.71 -3.58 1.68
CA LYS A 91 25.13 -4.67 0.77
C LYS A 91 25.60 -5.94 1.51
N ALA A 92 26.19 -5.80 2.70
CA ALA A 92 26.61 -6.90 3.56
C ALA A 92 25.46 -7.79 4.04
N TRP A 93 24.29 -7.22 4.35
CA TRP A 93 23.12 -7.98 4.82
C TRP A 93 22.41 -8.73 3.70
N LYS A 94 22.47 -8.21 2.47
CA LYS A 94 21.96 -8.92 1.29
C LYS A 94 22.80 -10.17 1.01
N ALA A 95 24.12 -10.11 1.19
CA ALA A 95 24.99 -11.26 1.03
C ALA A 95 24.72 -12.34 2.10
N THR A 96 24.52 -11.94 3.36
CA THR A 96 24.21 -12.88 4.46
C THR A 96 22.82 -13.51 4.32
N ALA A 97 21.80 -12.74 3.95
CA ALA A 97 20.45 -13.29 3.73
C ALA A 97 20.39 -14.20 2.51
N PHE A 98 21.15 -13.92 1.45
CA PHE A 98 21.25 -14.79 0.27
C PHE A 98 22.05 -16.07 0.58
N LYS A 99 23.04 -15.99 1.47
CA LYS A 99 23.78 -17.16 1.99
C LYS A 99 22.90 -18.05 2.86
N ILE A 100 22.15 -17.47 3.78
CA ILE A 100 21.16 -18.20 4.61
C ILE A 100 20.11 -18.85 3.72
N TRP A 101 19.50 -18.11 2.79
CA TRP A 101 18.50 -18.65 1.85
C TRP A 101 19.05 -19.79 0.98
N ARG A 102 20.30 -19.67 0.49
CA ARG A 102 20.97 -20.72 -0.30
C ARG A 102 21.31 -21.97 0.55
N GLU A 103 21.64 -21.80 1.82
CA GLU A 103 21.90 -22.90 2.76
C GLU A 103 20.59 -23.59 3.20
N THR A 104 19.51 -22.85 3.42
CA THR A 104 18.18 -23.43 3.73
C THR A 104 17.60 -24.19 2.52
N PHE A 105 17.85 -23.72 1.29
CA PHE A 105 17.37 -24.41 0.08
C PHE A 105 18.18 -25.66 -0.26
N ARG A 106 19.47 -25.72 0.13
CA ARG A 106 20.28 -26.95 0.02
C ARG A 106 19.84 -28.05 0.99
N ALA A 107 19.22 -27.71 2.11
CA ALA A 107 18.70 -28.68 3.06
C ALA A 107 17.41 -29.38 2.58
N TRP A 108 16.82 -28.90 1.47
CA TRP A 108 15.60 -29.44 0.86
C TRP A 108 15.90 -29.92 -0.57
N GLY A 109 16.87 -30.83 -0.70
CA GLY A 109 17.14 -31.58 -1.93
C GLY A 109 16.50 -32.97 -1.89
N PRO A 110 15.93 -33.45 -3.01
CA PRO A 110 15.10 -34.66 -3.04
C PRO A 110 15.91 -35.95 -2.95
N THR A 111 15.30 -36.94 -2.29
CA THR A 111 15.74 -38.33 -2.20
C THR A 111 15.77 -38.99 -3.59
N GLU A 112 16.74 -39.88 -3.73
CA GLU A 112 17.26 -40.58 -4.91
C GLU A 112 16.23 -41.27 -5.82
N LEU A 113 16.53 -41.23 -7.13
CA LEU A 113 16.25 -42.32 -8.07
C LEU A 113 17.33 -42.25 -9.17
N GLY A 114 18.16 -43.29 -9.24
CA GLY A 114 19.33 -43.35 -10.10
C GLY A 114 19.06 -43.91 -11.49
N SER A 115 20.03 -43.69 -12.38
CA SER A 115 20.61 -44.68 -13.32
C SER A 115 21.49 -43.99 -14.37
N ASP A 116 22.75 -44.43 -14.42
CA ASP A 116 23.60 -44.70 -15.60
C ASP A 116 24.02 -43.63 -16.64
N ALA A 117 25.31 -43.26 -16.53
CA ALA A 117 26.37 -43.19 -17.58
C ALA A 117 26.35 -42.08 -18.68
N PRO A 118 27.48 -41.84 -19.40
CA PRO A 118 28.89 -41.81 -19.00
C PRO A 118 29.62 -40.48 -19.39
N ALA A 119 30.90 -40.43 -19.03
CA ALA A 119 31.86 -39.34 -19.17
C ALA A 119 32.23 -38.95 -20.61
N GLU A 120 32.51 -37.66 -20.81
CA GLU A 120 33.47 -37.19 -21.81
C GLU A 120 34.35 -36.08 -21.20
N ASP A 121 35.66 -36.28 -21.38
CA ASP A 121 36.74 -35.31 -21.22
C ASP A 121 36.57 -34.17 -22.24
N ASP A 122 36.94 -32.94 -21.88
CA ASP A 122 37.90 -32.21 -22.71
C ASP A 122 38.53 -30.98 -22.03
N HIS A 123 39.82 -30.84 -22.33
CA HIS A 123 40.72 -29.76 -21.99
C HIS A 123 40.30 -28.41 -22.59
N LEU A 124 40.63 -27.29 -21.92
CA LEU A 124 41.63 -26.32 -22.40
C LEU A 124 41.76 -25.08 -21.49
N GLU A 125 43.03 -24.71 -21.33
CA GLU A 125 43.68 -23.41 -21.07
C GLU A 125 42.81 -22.17 -21.39
N GLY A 126 42.91 -21.01 -20.74
CA GLY A 126 43.97 -20.38 -19.97
C GLY A 126 43.77 -18.85 -20.02
N VAL A 127 44.73 -18.11 -19.47
CA VAL A 127 44.96 -16.65 -19.60
C VAL A 127 44.30 -15.71 -18.56
N ALA A 128 45.08 -15.50 -17.49
CA ALA A 128 45.54 -14.24 -16.89
C ALA A 128 44.74 -12.93 -17.09
N CYS A 129 44.57 -12.19 -15.98
CA CYS A 129 45.00 -10.79 -15.90
C CYS A 129 45.20 -10.33 -14.44
N THR A 130 46.36 -9.71 -14.23
CA THR A 130 46.92 -9.11 -13.02
C THR A 130 46.37 -7.70 -12.72
N ALA A 131 46.24 -7.35 -11.43
CA ALA A 131 46.42 -6.00 -10.87
C ALA A 131 46.44 -6.11 -9.32
N ILE A 132 47.59 -6.01 -8.65
CA ILE A 132 48.21 -4.78 -8.09
C ILE A 132 47.25 -3.98 -7.21
N LEU A 133 47.41 -4.10 -5.88
CA LEU A 133 47.06 -3.06 -4.92
C LEU A 133 48.15 -2.97 -3.84
N ASP A 134 48.84 -1.83 -3.87
CA ASP A 134 49.83 -1.37 -2.88
C ASP A 134 49.18 -1.06 -1.54
N GLY A 135 49.91 -1.41 -0.48
CA GLY A 135 49.62 -1.02 0.89
C GLY A 135 50.10 0.39 1.23
N LYS A 136 49.54 0.95 2.31
CA LYS A 136 50.15 2.02 3.09
C LYS A 136 49.63 1.98 4.53
N GLU A 137 50.50 1.53 5.42
CA GLU A 137 50.39 1.66 6.87
C GLU A 137 50.75 3.11 7.27
N SER A 138 50.08 3.64 8.29
CA SER A 138 50.50 4.84 9.00
C SER A 138 50.52 4.59 10.50
N THR A 139 51.72 4.46 11.04
CA THR A 139 52.05 4.49 12.47
C THR A 139 52.05 5.93 12.98
N ALA A 140 51.36 6.20 14.09
CA ALA A 140 51.47 7.46 14.83
C ALA A 140 51.98 7.20 16.24
N SER A 141 53.05 7.93 16.59
CA SER A 141 53.78 7.94 17.85
C SER A 141 53.12 8.81 18.93
N LEU A 142 53.16 8.37 20.19
CA LEU A 142 52.80 9.13 21.39
C LEU A 142 54.02 9.84 22.00
N PRO A 143 53.89 11.07 22.55
CA PRO A 143 54.87 11.64 23.45
C PRO A 143 54.46 11.48 24.91
N GLY A 144 55.44 11.15 25.75
CA GLY A 144 55.28 11.11 27.21
C GLY A 144 55.24 12.50 27.86
N SER A 145 54.64 12.56 29.05
CA SER A 145 54.71 13.70 29.95
C SER A 145 54.39 13.25 31.38
N GLN A 146 55.40 13.37 32.26
CA GLN A 146 55.28 13.25 33.71
C GLN A 146 54.90 14.63 34.29
N GLY A 147 53.86 14.68 35.10
CA GLY A 147 53.47 15.87 35.87
C GLY A 147 52.38 15.52 36.88
N ALA A 148 52.59 15.89 38.15
CA ALA A 148 51.69 15.61 39.26
C ALA A 148 50.25 16.08 38.97
N ARG A 149 49.29 15.13 38.97
CA ARG A 149 47.90 15.39 38.62
C ARG A 149 47.12 15.96 39.80
N ASN A 150 46.40 17.05 39.54
CA ASN A 150 45.44 17.67 40.45
C ASN A 150 44.22 16.74 40.62
N PRO A 151 43.82 16.36 41.86
CA PRO A 151 42.74 15.39 42.09
C PRO A 151 41.38 15.83 41.54
N ALA A 152 41.14 17.14 41.41
CA ALA A 152 39.91 17.67 40.80
C ALA A 152 39.83 17.41 39.29
N ALA A 153 40.98 17.44 38.60
CA ALA A 153 41.04 17.15 37.16
C ALA A 153 40.83 15.65 36.88
N LEU A 154 41.24 14.78 37.82
CA LEU A 154 41.00 13.34 37.73
C LEU A 154 39.51 13.03 37.84
N LEU A 155 38.79 13.65 38.78
CA LEU A 155 37.34 13.51 38.93
C LEU A 155 36.55 13.95 37.69
N GLN A 156 37.01 15.01 37.01
CA GLN A 156 36.38 15.51 35.79
C GLN A 156 36.68 14.66 34.55
N GLN A 157 37.85 14.00 34.50
CA GLN A 157 38.14 12.98 33.48
C GLN A 157 37.34 11.70 33.71
N LEU A 158 37.17 11.28 34.97
CA LEU A 158 36.40 10.09 35.33
C LEU A 158 34.90 10.26 35.03
N SER A 159 34.34 11.46 35.19
CA SER A 159 32.95 11.72 34.78
C SER A 159 32.72 11.66 33.28
N ALA A 160 33.76 11.89 32.46
CA ALA A 160 33.66 11.82 31.00
C ALA A 160 33.84 10.40 30.44
N ILE A 161 34.40 9.47 31.22
CA ILE A 161 34.58 8.06 30.85
C ILE A 161 33.36 7.22 31.22
N ALA A 162 32.54 7.67 32.17
CA ALA A 162 31.35 6.97 32.66
C ALA A 162 30.16 6.95 31.67
N ASP A 163 30.24 7.63 30.51
CA ASP A 163 29.18 7.66 29.50
C ASP A 163 29.32 6.55 28.41
N ASP A 164 30.38 5.73 28.45
CA ASP A 164 30.56 4.54 27.58
C ASP A 164 30.34 3.25 28.40
N ASP A 165 29.10 2.77 28.44
CA ASP A 165 28.59 1.69 29.31
C ASP A 165 29.26 0.30 29.16
N ASP A 166 30.10 0.07 28.14
CA ASP A 166 30.57 -1.28 27.78
C ASP A 166 32.05 -1.57 28.10
N ASN A 167 32.81 -0.65 28.69
CA ASN A 167 34.23 -0.89 29.02
C ASN A 167 34.56 -0.64 30.50
N TRP A 168 34.14 -1.56 31.37
CA TRP A 168 34.43 -1.56 32.81
C TRP A 168 35.86 -2.03 33.15
N GLU A 169 36.87 -1.48 32.49
CA GLU A 169 38.26 -1.66 32.93
C GLU A 169 38.59 -0.59 33.97
N ALA A 170 38.53 -0.99 35.25
CA ALA A 170 38.90 -0.10 36.35
C ALA A 170 40.37 0.33 36.23
N ASP A 171 40.62 1.63 36.09
CA ASP A 171 41.97 2.20 36.01
C ASP A 171 42.81 1.74 37.23
N PRO A 172 43.96 1.06 37.03
CA PRO A 172 44.82 0.61 38.12
C PRO A 172 45.22 1.72 39.09
N ALA A 173 45.33 2.96 38.61
CA ALA A 173 45.62 4.12 39.46
C ALA A 173 44.45 4.46 40.39
N PHE A 174 43.21 4.25 39.95
CA PHE A 174 42.02 4.45 40.77
C PHE A 174 41.90 3.37 41.85
N LEU A 175 42.24 2.11 41.53
CA LEU A 175 42.29 1.04 42.52
C LEU A 175 43.35 1.31 43.60
N GLN A 176 44.55 1.79 43.23
CA GLN A 176 45.57 2.21 44.20
C GLN A 176 45.12 3.38 45.07
N TYR A 177 44.37 4.33 44.51
CA TYR A 177 43.80 5.44 45.28
C TYR A 177 42.77 4.96 46.30
N LEU A 178 41.85 4.07 45.89
CA LEU A 178 40.88 3.48 46.81
C LEU A 178 41.57 2.64 47.89
N GLU A 179 42.55 1.83 47.52
CA GLU A 179 43.33 1.04 48.48
C GLU A 179 44.05 1.95 49.48
N ALA A 180 44.70 3.04 49.03
CA ALA A 180 45.36 3.99 49.92
C ALA A 180 44.37 4.77 50.81
N LYS A 181 43.19 5.11 50.29
CA LYS A 181 42.18 5.88 51.02
C LYS A 181 41.44 5.07 52.09
N TYR A 182 41.23 3.78 51.83
CA TYR A 182 40.48 2.90 52.71
C TYR A 182 41.37 1.87 53.43
N ARG A 183 42.69 1.94 53.26
CA ARG A 183 43.66 1.01 53.90
C ARG A 183 43.51 0.93 55.40
N ASP A 184 43.32 2.10 56.01
CA ASP A 184 43.33 2.28 57.47
C ASP A 184 41.92 2.48 58.03
N VAL A 185 40.90 2.48 57.16
CA VAL A 185 39.50 2.46 57.58
C VAL A 185 39.17 0.99 57.84
N GLU A 186 39.12 0.59 59.11
CA GLU A 186 38.47 -0.65 59.53
C GLU A 186 36.97 -0.54 59.19
N CYS A 187 36.62 -0.68 57.92
CA CYS A 187 35.27 -0.99 57.48
C CYS A 187 35.11 -2.50 57.75
N PRO A 188 34.33 -2.92 58.76
CA PRO A 188 33.99 -4.31 58.90
C PRO A 188 33.16 -4.69 57.67
N LEU A 189 33.81 -5.27 56.66
CA LEU A 189 33.13 -5.80 55.47
C LEU A 189 32.10 -6.88 55.86
N PHE A 190 32.17 -7.36 57.09
CA PHE A 190 31.20 -8.18 57.78
C PHE A 190 30.91 -7.52 59.14
N LEU A 191 29.77 -6.86 59.27
CA LEU A 191 29.25 -6.45 60.57
C LEU A 191 28.92 -7.73 61.35
N ASP A 192 29.70 -8.07 62.38
CA ASP A 192 29.45 -9.24 63.25
C ASP A 192 28.08 -9.16 63.96
N THR A 193 27.56 -7.94 64.12
CA THR A 193 26.22 -7.67 64.66
C THR A 193 25.58 -6.51 63.90
N MET A 194 24.43 -6.74 63.28
CA MET A 194 23.61 -5.66 62.72
C MET A 194 23.14 -4.73 63.86
N PRO A 195 23.31 -3.40 63.73
CA PRO A 195 22.73 -2.44 64.67
C PRO A 195 21.21 -2.64 64.75
N ALA A 196 20.65 -2.54 65.96
CA ALA A 196 19.21 -2.70 66.16
C ALA A 196 18.37 -1.61 65.47
N ASP A 197 18.98 -0.48 65.13
CA ASP A 197 18.37 0.61 64.37
C ASP A 197 19.25 0.99 63.17
N PRO A 198 18.86 0.65 61.93
CA PRO A 198 19.61 0.99 60.72
C PRO A 198 19.63 2.50 60.44
N SER A 199 18.77 3.27 61.11
CA SER A 199 18.68 4.74 60.97
C SER A 199 19.83 5.47 61.67
N SER A 200 20.49 4.83 62.65
CA SER A 200 21.54 5.49 63.44
C SER A 200 22.89 5.55 62.73
N ASP A 201 23.09 4.74 61.70
CA ASP A 201 24.33 4.71 60.92
C ASP A 201 24.08 5.21 59.48
N PRO A 202 24.64 6.39 59.11
CA PRO A 202 24.44 6.98 57.79
C PRO A 202 24.96 6.09 56.64
N GLN A 203 25.90 5.18 56.89
CA GLN A 203 26.40 4.25 55.87
C GLN A 203 25.40 3.12 55.62
N LEU A 204 24.80 2.55 56.67
CA LEU A 204 23.71 1.58 56.55
C LEU A 204 22.47 2.21 55.90
N HIS A 205 22.16 3.46 56.23
CA HIS A 205 21.07 4.18 55.57
C HIS A 205 21.34 4.41 54.07
N ALA A 206 22.56 4.78 53.69
CA ALA A 206 22.95 4.92 52.29
C ALA A 206 22.91 3.57 51.54
N LEU A 207 23.36 2.49 52.19
CA LEU A 207 23.29 1.13 51.63
C LEU A 207 21.84 0.64 51.51
N GLN A 208 20.97 1.01 52.45
CA GLN A 208 19.55 0.72 52.40
C GLN A 208 18.85 1.49 51.28
N LEU A 209 19.20 2.76 51.05
CA LEU A 209 18.71 3.52 49.90
C LEU A 209 19.16 2.89 48.56
N LEU A 210 20.43 2.48 48.46
CA LEU A 210 20.97 1.76 47.30
C LEU A 210 20.30 0.40 47.08
N ALA A 211 20.06 -0.36 48.16
CA ALA A 211 19.38 -1.65 48.09
C ALA A 211 17.91 -1.50 47.69
N TYR A 212 17.23 -0.44 48.14
CA TYR A 212 15.84 -0.14 47.73
C TYR A 212 15.74 0.39 46.30
N ASP A 213 16.71 1.19 45.83
CA ASP A 213 16.76 1.61 44.42
C ASP A 213 17.02 0.41 43.48
N GLY A 214 17.82 -0.57 43.89
CA GLY A 214 18.00 -1.83 43.16
C GLY A 214 16.79 -2.79 43.23
N PHE A 215 16.02 -2.75 44.33
CA PHE A 215 14.81 -3.58 44.47
C PHE A 215 13.65 -3.10 43.59
N ALA A 216 13.60 -1.80 43.26
CA ALA A 216 12.63 -1.27 42.31
C ALA A 216 12.78 -1.93 40.93
N THR A 217 14.02 -2.23 40.51
CA THR A 217 14.35 -2.89 39.24
C THR A 217 13.97 -4.38 39.23
N MET A 218 14.13 -5.11 40.34
CA MET A 218 13.67 -6.51 40.44
C MET A 218 12.14 -6.64 40.51
N LEU A 219 11.44 -5.70 41.15
CA LEU A 219 9.98 -5.65 41.09
C LEU A 219 9.48 -5.36 39.67
N LEU A 220 10.25 -4.61 38.88
CA LEU A 220 9.92 -4.27 37.49
C LEU A 220 10.00 -5.47 36.52
N GLU A 221 10.87 -6.45 36.75
CA GLU A 221 10.96 -7.64 35.89
C GLU A 221 9.76 -8.58 36.08
N ASN A 222 9.27 -8.73 37.32
CA ASN A 222 8.07 -9.49 37.63
C ASN A 222 6.77 -8.67 37.51
N ALA A 223 6.86 -7.38 37.14
CA ALA A 223 5.72 -6.50 36.91
C ALA A 223 5.04 -6.70 35.54
N GLN A 224 5.07 -7.91 34.97
CA GLN A 224 4.23 -8.21 33.80
C GLN A 224 2.73 -8.24 34.15
N HIS A 225 2.37 -8.37 35.43
CA HIS A 225 0.97 -8.50 35.87
C HIS A 225 0.59 -7.72 37.16
N PRO A 226 1.13 -6.52 37.47
CA PRO A 226 0.74 -5.78 38.67
C PRO A 226 -0.73 -5.36 38.61
N THR A 227 -1.26 -5.07 37.42
CA THR A 227 -2.67 -4.76 37.20
C THR A 227 -3.56 -5.97 37.36
N ASP A 228 -3.14 -7.13 36.83
CA ASP A 228 -3.94 -8.36 36.94
C ASP A 228 -3.94 -8.89 38.38
N ARG A 229 -2.84 -8.70 39.11
CA ARG A 229 -2.78 -8.98 40.56
C ARG A 229 -3.66 -8.02 41.36
N ALA A 230 -3.66 -6.73 41.06
CA ALA A 230 -4.53 -5.76 41.72
C ALA A 230 -6.02 -6.06 41.46
N LEU A 231 -6.36 -6.44 40.22
CA LEU A 231 -7.71 -6.90 39.87
C LEU A 231 -8.07 -8.20 40.61
N ALA A 232 -7.15 -9.15 40.72
CA ALA A 232 -7.35 -10.38 41.48
C ALA A 232 -7.48 -10.14 43.00
N GLN A 233 -6.89 -9.05 43.51
CA GLN A 233 -7.00 -8.60 44.90
C GLN A 233 -8.28 -7.80 45.18
N GLY A 234 -9.11 -7.56 44.18
CA GLY A 234 -10.39 -6.87 44.34
C GLY A 234 -10.28 -5.35 44.48
N VAL A 235 -9.24 -4.74 43.90
CA VAL A 235 -9.17 -3.27 43.80
C VAL A 235 -10.24 -2.81 42.80
N GLU A 236 -11.37 -2.34 43.30
CA GLU A 236 -12.51 -1.86 42.49
C GLU A 236 -12.49 -0.34 42.27
N ASP A 237 -11.66 0.40 43.02
CA ASP A 237 -11.59 1.85 42.89
C ASP A 237 -10.94 2.26 41.55
N LYS A 238 -11.69 3.04 40.77
CA LYS A 238 -11.29 3.52 39.44
C LYS A 238 -10.10 4.47 39.52
N ASP A 239 -9.99 5.24 40.60
CA ASP A 239 -8.91 6.22 40.75
C ASP A 239 -7.59 5.51 41.07
N GLU A 240 -7.61 4.52 41.98
CA GLU A 240 -6.46 3.66 42.27
C GLU A 240 -6.02 2.85 41.04
N LEU A 241 -6.96 2.26 40.29
CA LEU A 241 -6.66 1.54 39.06
C LEU A 241 -6.05 2.45 37.98
N SER A 242 -6.52 3.70 37.86
CA SER A 242 -5.93 4.66 36.94
C SER A 242 -4.49 5.01 37.32
N LEU A 243 -4.21 5.22 38.61
CA LEU A 243 -2.86 5.48 39.11
C LEU A 243 -1.93 4.30 38.86
N LEU A 244 -2.40 3.07 39.12
CA LEU A 244 -1.64 1.85 38.88
C LEU A 244 -1.28 1.70 37.40
N HIS A 245 -2.27 1.76 36.50
CA HIS A 245 -2.02 1.70 35.06
C HIS A 245 -1.08 2.80 34.57
N SER A 246 -1.22 4.02 35.10
CA SER A 246 -0.34 5.12 34.76
C SER A 246 1.10 4.83 35.20
N ASN A 247 1.31 4.30 36.41
CA ASN A 247 2.65 3.96 36.90
C ASN A 247 3.28 2.81 36.11
N VAL A 248 2.50 1.78 35.77
CA VAL A 248 2.95 0.71 34.86
C VAL A 248 3.35 1.29 33.50
N ALA A 249 2.59 2.25 32.97
CA ALA A 249 2.97 2.94 31.73
C ALA A 249 4.32 3.66 31.87
N LEU A 250 4.63 4.30 33.00
CA LEU A 250 5.95 4.89 33.25
C LEU A 250 7.07 3.83 33.26
N CYS A 251 6.81 2.70 33.90
CA CYS A 251 7.73 1.56 33.94
C CYS A 251 8.03 1.04 32.52
N CYS A 252 6.98 0.83 31.72
CA CYS A 252 7.11 0.44 30.31
C CYS A 252 7.86 1.50 29.49
N LEU A 253 7.61 2.79 29.73
CA LEU A 253 8.31 3.88 29.05
C LEU A 253 9.82 3.85 29.35
N LYS A 254 10.20 3.66 30.62
CA LYS A 254 11.61 3.55 31.04
C LYS A 254 12.29 2.30 30.48
N ARG A 255 11.55 1.19 30.33
CA ARG A 255 12.05 -0.06 29.74
C ARG A 255 12.17 -0.01 28.21
N GLY A 256 11.61 1.00 27.55
CA GLY A 256 11.51 1.02 26.08
C GLY A 256 10.38 0.16 25.51
N ASP A 257 9.50 -0.40 26.35
CA ASP A 257 8.31 -1.16 25.92
C ASP A 257 7.18 -0.19 25.51
N LEU A 258 7.40 0.55 24.43
CA LEU A 258 6.58 1.72 24.05
C LEU A 258 5.12 1.38 23.72
N LEU A 259 4.85 0.24 23.06
CA LEU A 259 3.48 -0.18 22.74
C LEU A 259 2.68 -0.51 24.00
N ARG A 260 3.27 -1.26 24.93
CA ARG A 260 2.64 -1.57 26.23
C ARG A 260 2.41 -0.31 27.06
N CYS A 261 3.35 0.64 27.01
CA CYS A 261 3.17 1.96 27.63
C CYS A 261 1.91 2.67 27.09
N ILE A 262 1.68 2.65 25.77
CA ILE A 262 0.51 3.27 25.15
C ILE A 262 -0.79 2.59 25.60
N ASP A 263 -0.81 1.26 25.66
CA ASP A 263 -2.01 0.52 26.07
C ASP A 263 -2.35 0.75 27.54
N HIS A 264 -1.34 0.75 28.42
CA HIS A 264 -1.55 1.09 29.83
C HIS A 264 -1.93 2.57 30.03
N ALA A 265 -1.38 3.49 29.24
CA ALA A 265 -1.81 4.88 29.27
C ALA A 265 -3.29 5.02 28.87
N ARG A 266 -3.76 4.29 27.84
CA ARG A 266 -5.17 4.26 27.44
C ARG A 266 -6.07 3.66 28.51
N ALA A 267 -5.65 2.56 29.15
CA ALA A 267 -6.36 1.95 30.26
C ALA A 267 -6.51 2.94 31.43
N ALA A 268 -5.43 3.64 31.80
CA ALA A 268 -5.45 4.68 32.83
C ALA A 268 -6.42 5.82 32.51
N ILE A 269 -6.43 6.29 31.26
CA ILE A 269 -7.34 7.34 30.77
C ILE A 269 -8.80 6.87 30.80
N LYS A 270 -9.06 5.61 30.47
CA LYS A 270 -10.41 5.02 30.52
C LYS A 270 -10.95 4.95 31.96
N CYS A 271 -10.08 4.63 32.93
CA CYS A 271 -10.45 4.59 34.34
C CYS A 271 -10.68 6.00 34.90
N ASN A 272 -9.73 6.92 34.67
CA ASN A 272 -9.85 8.32 35.10
C ASN A 272 -9.36 9.28 33.98
N PRO A 273 -10.29 9.94 33.28
CA PRO A 273 -9.96 10.89 32.22
C PRO A 273 -9.24 12.16 32.69
N LYS A 274 -9.18 12.44 34.00
CA LYS A 274 -8.48 13.60 34.58
C LYS A 274 -7.00 13.33 34.85
N ASN A 275 -6.51 12.09 34.66
CA ASN A 275 -5.12 11.71 34.92
C ASN A 275 -4.16 12.25 33.84
N LEU A 276 -3.61 13.46 34.06
CA LEU A 276 -2.71 14.14 33.12
C LEU A 276 -1.41 13.37 32.85
N LYS A 277 -0.88 12.69 33.87
CA LYS A 277 0.37 11.89 33.75
C LYS A 277 0.20 10.75 32.74
N ALA A 278 -1.00 10.15 32.63
CA ALA A 278 -1.27 9.11 31.65
C ALA A 278 -1.20 9.63 30.20
N TYR A 279 -1.81 10.79 29.91
CA TYR A 279 -1.70 11.43 28.60
C TYR A 279 -0.26 11.77 28.23
N LEU A 280 0.51 12.30 29.19
CA LEU A 280 1.92 12.64 28.99
C LEU A 280 2.75 11.40 28.62
N ARG A 281 2.57 10.30 29.36
CA ARG A 281 3.26 9.02 29.12
C ARG A 281 2.89 8.45 27.74
N GLY A 282 1.60 8.45 27.38
CA GLY A 282 1.12 8.01 26.07
C GLY A 282 1.64 8.88 24.91
N ALA A 283 1.72 10.20 25.11
CA ALA A 283 2.27 11.14 24.12
C ALA A 283 3.78 10.92 23.92
N LYS A 284 4.56 10.79 24.99
CA LYS A 284 6.01 10.50 24.92
C LYS A 284 6.27 9.17 24.21
N ALA A 285 5.57 8.10 24.61
CA ALA A 285 5.73 6.79 23.97
C ALA A 285 5.38 6.82 22.46
N SER A 286 4.30 7.52 22.10
CA SER A 286 3.90 7.68 20.69
C SER A 286 4.91 8.49 19.89
N LEU A 287 5.56 9.48 20.51
CA LEU A 287 6.60 10.28 19.88
C LEU A 287 7.87 9.45 19.61
N HIS A 288 8.27 8.59 20.56
CA HIS A 288 9.40 7.66 20.39
C HIS A 288 9.16 6.62 19.28
N LEU A 289 7.91 6.23 19.02
CA LEU A 289 7.54 5.34 17.90
C LEU A 289 7.36 6.05 16.55
N GLU A 290 7.66 7.35 16.46
CA GLU A 290 7.42 8.19 15.29
C GLU A 290 5.94 8.25 14.84
N LEU A 291 5.01 7.92 15.74
CA LEU A 291 3.57 8.01 15.52
C LEU A 291 3.08 9.44 15.82
N HIS A 292 3.61 10.43 15.09
CA HIS A 292 3.44 11.85 15.38
C HIS A 292 1.97 12.30 15.46
N ALA A 293 1.10 11.77 14.58
CA ALA A 293 -0.33 12.05 14.62
C ALA A 293 -0.99 11.58 15.92
N GLN A 294 -0.59 10.40 16.43
CA GLN A 294 -1.12 9.84 17.66
C GLN A 294 -0.56 10.57 18.89
N ALA A 295 0.72 10.92 18.88
CA ALA A 295 1.34 11.74 19.94
C ALA A 295 0.62 13.09 20.10
N GLY A 296 0.33 13.76 18.97
CA GLY A 296 -0.44 15.01 18.96
C GLY A 296 -1.85 14.86 19.54
N ARG A 297 -2.54 13.74 19.29
CA ARG A 297 -3.87 13.44 19.85
C ARG A 297 -3.83 13.26 21.37
N PHE A 298 -2.88 12.47 21.89
CA PHE A 298 -2.73 12.33 23.35
C PHE A 298 -2.43 13.67 24.02
N ALA A 299 -1.55 14.48 23.41
CA ALA A 299 -1.22 15.80 23.94
C ALA A 299 -2.42 16.75 23.94
N SER A 300 -3.20 16.80 22.85
CA SER A 300 -4.40 17.63 22.78
C SER A 300 -5.48 17.20 23.76
N MET A 301 -5.71 15.89 23.91
CA MET A 301 -6.70 15.36 24.85
C MET A 301 -6.27 15.63 26.30
N GLY A 302 -4.99 15.51 26.61
CA GLY A 302 -4.45 15.85 27.93
C GLY A 302 -4.65 17.32 28.28
N LEU A 303 -4.42 18.24 27.34
CA LEU A 303 -4.67 19.67 27.55
C LEU A 303 -6.15 20.00 27.72
N GLN A 304 -7.04 19.31 27.01
CA GLN A 304 -8.49 19.45 27.19
C GLN A 304 -8.93 18.93 28.57
N ALA A 305 -8.40 17.78 29.00
CA ALA A 305 -8.66 17.24 30.34
C ALA A 305 -8.17 18.16 31.45
N ALA A 306 -7.00 18.78 31.27
CA ALA A 306 -6.46 19.79 32.20
C ALA A 306 -7.37 21.01 32.31
N ALA A 307 -7.83 21.55 31.17
CA ALA A 307 -8.75 22.68 31.14
C ALA A 307 -10.09 22.34 31.80
N ALA A 308 -10.63 21.13 31.59
CA ALA A 308 -11.85 20.66 32.23
C ALA A 308 -11.67 20.53 33.75
N ALA A 309 -10.55 19.97 34.22
CA ALA A 309 -10.24 19.87 35.64
C ALA A 309 -10.06 21.26 36.30
N ALA A 310 -9.48 22.23 35.58
CA ALA A 310 -9.36 23.60 36.06
C ALA A 310 -10.73 24.30 36.17
N ALA A 311 -11.65 24.05 35.24
CA ALA A 311 -13.02 24.57 35.30
C ALA A 311 -13.79 24.02 36.50
N ASP A 312 -13.63 22.74 36.82
CA ASP A 312 -14.24 22.11 38.02
C ASP A 312 -13.69 22.73 39.32
N ARG A 313 -12.41 23.12 39.34
CA ARG A 313 -11.75 23.75 40.51
C ARG A 313 -12.07 25.24 40.69
N ALA A 314 -12.68 25.91 39.70
CA ALA A 314 -12.99 27.35 39.75
C ALA A 314 -14.13 27.73 40.73
N SER A 315 -14.61 26.81 41.57
CA SER A 315 -15.43 27.16 42.75
C SER A 315 -14.56 27.84 43.83
N PRO A 316 -15.05 28.91 44.48
CA PRO A 316 -14.20 29.88 45.17
C PRO A 316 -13.88 29.44 46.59
N ALA A 317 -12.83 28.65 46.81
CA ALA A 317 -12.12 28.62 48.10
C ALA A 317 -10.83 27.77 48.02
N THR A 318 -9.71 28.43 47.75
CA THR A 318 -8.34 28.25 48.29
C THR A 318 -7.26 28.30 47.19
N PRO A 319 -6.26 29.19 47.34
CA PRO A 319 -5.09 29.21 46.47
C PRO A 319 -4.13 28.08 46.89
N SER A 320 -4.11 26.99 46.13
CA SER A 320 -3.15 25.90 46.30
C SER A 320 -1.87 26.16 45.49
N GLU A 321 -0.72 25.76 46.06
CA GLU A 321 0.63 25.82 45.46
C GLU A 321 0.73 25.20 44.05
N PRO A 322 1.77 25.54 43.26
CA PRO A 322 2.02 24.93 41.94
C PRO A 322 2.16 23.41 42.09
N THR A 323 1.11 22.69 41.72
CA THR A 323 1.05 21.23 41.78
C THR A 323 1.76 20.62 40.57
N ASP A 324 2.19 19.35 40.70
CA ASP A 324 2.73 18.50 39.62
C ASP A 324 1.96 18.60 38.28
N ASP A 325 0.65 18.85 38.36
CA ASP A 325 -0.25 19.03 37.21
C ASP A 325 0.21 20.16 36.29
N THR A 326 0.68 21.28 36.86
CA THR A 326 1.14 22.46 36.11
C THR A 326 2.38 22.16 35.26
N GLN A 327 3.26 21.28 35.74
CA GLN A 327 4.44 20.85 34.98
C GLN A 327 4.04 19.90 33.85
N ALA A 328 3.16 18.94 34.12
CA ALA A 328 2.65 18.01 33.12
C ALA A 328 1.96 18.75 31.96
N GLU A 329 1.19 19.80 32.23
CA GLU A 329 0.58 20.64 31.20
C GLU A 329 1.61 21.34 30.30
N LYS A 330 2.67 21.92 30.89
CA LYS A 330 3.75 22.56 30.12
C LYS A 330 4.44 21.55 29.21
N GLU A 331 4.77 20.37 29.73
CA GLU A 331 5.37 19.29 28.95
C GLU A 331 4.43 18.80 27.82
N LEU A 332 3.12 18.69 28.09
CA LEU A 332 2.14 18.32 27.06
C LEU A 332 2.09 19.36 25.91
N ARG A 333 2.19 20.66 26.21
CA ARG A 333 2.26 21.70 25.16
C ARG A 333 3.52 21.56 24.31
N VAL A 334 4.67 21.30 24.92
CA VAL A 334 5.94 21.07 24.21
C VAL A 334 5.81 19.85 23.29
N LEU A 335 5.31 18.72 23.81
CA LEU A 335 5.11 17.50 23.03
C LEU A 335 4.09 17.70 21.90
N GLN A 336 3.05 18.49 22.11
CA GLN A 336 2.08 18.80 21.06
C GLN A 336 2.73 19.58 19.90
N GLN A 337 3.52 20.60 20.21
CA GLN A 337 4.23 21.40 19.21
C GLN A 337 5.25 20.55 18.45
N GLU A 338 6.04 19.74 19.17
CA GLU A 338 7.03 18.85 18.57
C GLU A 338 6.37 17.80 17.67
N ALA A 339 5.30 17.15 18.14
CA ALA A 339 4.56 16.17 17.34
C ALA A 339 3.97 16.81 16.07
N LYS A 340 3.47 18.05 16.15
CA LYS A 340 2.97 18.78 14.98
C LYS A 340 4.09 19.06 13.97
N GLN A 341 5.23 19.58 14.42
CA GLN A 341 6.37 19.88 13.54
C GLN A 341 6.90 18.62 12.84
N ARG A 342 7.08 17.51 13.58
CA ARG A 342 7.55 16.24 13.00
C ARG A 342 6.54 15.65 12.02
N TYR A 343 5.23 15.75 12.31
CA TYR A 343 4.18 15.31 11.40
C TYR A 343 4.19 16.10 10.08
N GLU A 344 4.29 17.43 10.14
CA GLU A 344 4.37 18.29 8.96
C GLU A 344 5.62 17.97 8.12
N ALA A 345 6.78 17.80 8.77
CA ALA A 345 8.01 17.37 8.10
C ALA A 345 7.89 16.00 7.43
N GLN A 346 7.25 15.03 8.09
CA GLN A 346 7.01 13.69 7.54
C GLN A 346 6.07 13.73 6.32
N GLN A 347 5.01 14.55 6.36
CA GLN A 347 4.11 14.74 5.23
C GLN A 347 4.81 15.40 4.06
N GLN A 348 5.66 16.40 4.32
CA GLN A 348 6.45 17.06 3.29
C GLN A 348 7.41 16.08 2.61
N ARG A 349 8.17 15.30 3.39
CA ARG A 349 9.05 14.23 2.86
C ARG A 349 8.28 13.20 2.02
N ARG A 350 7.08 12.81 2.46
CA ARG A 350 6.21 11.89 1.70
C ARG A 350 5.77 12.49 0.37
N ARG A 351 5.39 13.78 0.34
CA ARG A 351 5.01 14.49 -0.88
C ARG A 351 6.18 14.63 -1.84
N GLU A 352 7.36 14.97 -1.34
CA GLU A 352 8.59 15.07 -2.12
C GLU A 352 9.00 13.71 -2.69
N ALA A 353 8.95 12.64 -1.90
CA ALA A 353 9.23 11.29 -2.36
C ALA A 353 8.23 10.81 -3.43
N PHE A 354 6.94 11.14 -3.27
CA PHE A 354 5.92 10.83 -4.27
C PHE A 354 6.15 11.62 -5.56
N ALA A 355 6.42 12.91 -5.47
CA ALA A 355 6.70 13.76 -6.63
C ALA A 355 7.99 13.36 -7.35
N ALA A 356 9.02 12.91 -6.60
CA ALA A 356 10.25 12.36 -7.17
C ALA A 356 9.97 11.05 -7.91
N ALA A 357 9.22 10.13 -7.30
CA ALA A 357 8.83 8.87 -7.94
C ALA A 357 8.00 9.10 -9.22
N GLU A 358 7.10 10.08 -9.22
CA GLU A 358 6.32 10.44 -10.41
C GLU A 358 7.19 11.04 -11.52
N LYS A 359 8.20 11.84 -11.17
CA LYS A 359 9.18 12.37 -12.13
C LYS A 359 10.03 11.26 -12.74
N ASP A 360 10.56 10.36 -11.91
CA ASP A 360 11.40 9.24 -12.36
C ASP A 360 10.63 8.25 -13.24
N GLN A 361 9.32 8.10 -12.99
CA GLN A 361 8.45 7.26 -13.80
C GLN A 361 8.17 7.88 -15.17
N LYS A 362 8.06 9.22 -15.26
CA LYS A 362 7.85 9.93 -16.54
C LYS A 362 9.12 10.05 -17.39
N THR A 363 10.30 10.14 -16.78
CA THR A 363 11.57 10.34 -17.53
C THR A 363 12.08 9.08 -18.19
N ASN A 364 11.78 7.89 -17.66
CA ASN A 364 12.34 6.63 -18.15
C ASN A 364 11.35 5.76 -18.95
N GLN A 365 10.09 6.18 -19.08
CA GLN A 365 9.10 5.40 -19.80
C GLN A 365 9.25 5.61 -21.31
N PRO A 366 9.62 4.58 -22.10
CA PRO A 366 9.72 4.70 -23.54
C PRO A 366 8.35 5.04 -24.13
N SER A 367 8.32 5.82 -25.21
CA SER A 367 7.05 6.13 -25.87
C SER A 367 6.42 4.86 -26.48
N PRO A 368 5.09 4.74 -26.59
CA PRO A 368 4.45 3.60 -27.27
C PRO A 368 5.01 3.36 -28.68
N LYS A 369 5.33 4.45 -29.39
CA LYS A 369 5.92 4.40 -30.73
C LYS A 369 7.31 3.75 -30.73
N GLU A 370 8.14 3.99 -29.72
CA GLU A 370 9.44 3.34 -29.59
C GLU A 370 9.30 1.83 -29.34
N ILE A 371 8.38 1.41 -28.47
CA ILE A 371 8.14 -0.02 -28.21
C ILE A 371 7.65 -0.72 -29.47
N LEU A 372 6.65 -0.15 -30.15
CA LEU A 372 6.13 -0.70 -31.40
C LEU A 372 7.21 -0.76 -32.49
N SER A 373 8.03 0.29 -32.61
CA SER A 373 9.15 0.32 -33.58
C SER A 373 10.21 -0.73 -33.26
N LYS A 374 10.58 -0.92 -31.98
CA LYS A 374 11.51 -1.97 -31.53
C LYS A 374 11.01 -3.38 -31.89
N ARG A 375 9.69 -3.58 -31.90
CA ARG A 375 9.04 -4.84 -32.32
C ARG A 375 8.82 -4.95 -33.83
N GLY A 376 9.28 -3.98 -34.62
CA GLY A 376 9.11 -3.94 -36.07
C GLY A 376 7.66 -3.69 -36.52
N ILE A 377 6.84 -3.05 -35.69
CA ILE A 377 5.44 -2.72 -35.98
C ILE A 377 5.36 -1.27 -36.45
N ARG A 378 4.84 -1.05 -37.66
CA ARG A 378 4.66 0.29 -38.23
C ARG A 378 3.36 0.92 -37.75
N VAL A 379 3.47 2.04 -37.05
CA VAL A 379 2.30 2.86 -36.66
C VAL A 379 1.80 3.61 -37.89
N CYS A 380 0.56 3.35 -38.28
CA CYS A 380 -0.12 3.94 -39.42
C CYS A 380 -1.13 5.00 -38.95
N ALA A 381 -1.53 5.89 -39.85
CA ALA A 381 -2.62 6.82 -39.57
C ALA A 381 -3.94 6.06 -39.38
N VAL A 382 -4.78 6.54 -38.47
CA VAL A 382 -6.14 6.01 -38.26
C VAL A 382 -6.92 6.19 -39.57
N PRO A 383 -7.59 5.14 -40.10
CA PRO A 383 -8.49 5.28 -41.23
C PRO A 383 -9.55 6.37 -40.98
N PRO A 384 -9.93 7.18 -41.99
CA PRO A 384 -10.91 8.26 -41.79
C PRO A 384 -12.23 7.80 -41.19
N GLY A 385 -12.69 6.58 -41.52
CA GLY A 385 -13.90 5.99 -40.95
C GLY A 385 -13.83 5.66 -39.45
N LEU A 386 -12.62 5.48 -38.92
CA LEU A 386 -12.38 5.20 -37.49
C LEU A 386 -11.87 6.41 -36.70
N ALA A 387 -11.63 7.54 -37.36
CA ALA A 387 -11.00 8.70 -36.74
C ALA A 387 -11.82 9.27 -35.58
N GLU A 388 -13.15 9.28 -35.71
CA GLU A 388 -14.05 9.74 -34.64
C GLU A 388 -14.03 8.81 -33.43
N ALA A 389 -14.15 7.50 -33.65
CA ALA A 389 -14.07 6.51 -32.58
C ALA A 389 -12.70 6.56 -31.88
N ALA A 390 -11.61 6.62 -32.66
CA ALA A 390 -10.26 6.73 -32.13
C ALA A 390 -10.01 8.01 -31.31
N ALA A 391 -10.72 9.10 -31.61
CA ALA A 391 -10.63 10.34 -30.83
C ALA A 391 -11.32 10.24 -29.45
N GLN A 392 -12.28 9.32 -29.30
CA GLN A 392 -13.04 9.13 -28.07
C GLN A 392 -12.40 8.09 -27.13
N VAL A 393 -11.59 7.18 -27.68
CA VAL A 393 -10.94 6.12 -26.91
C VAL A 393 -9.58 6.60 -26.39
N PRO A 394 -9.16 6.23 -25.16
CA PRO A 394 -7.84 6.58 -24.64
C PRO A 394 -6.70 6.11 -25.55
N PRO A 395 -5.57 6.85 -25.60
CA PRO A 395 -4.41 6.43 -26.37
C PRO A 395 -3.74 5.19 -25.75
N VAL A 396 -2.93 4.49 -26.54
CA VAL A 396 -2.07 3.39 -26.07
C VAL A 396 -1.22 3.83 -24.87
N SER A 397 -1.31 3.10 -23.76
CA SER A 397 -0.47 3.33 -22.59
C SER A 397 0.64 2.28 -22.47
N VAL A 398 1.77 2.70 -21.92
CA VAL A 398 2.91 1.82 -21.63
C VAL A 398 2.87 1.45 -20.16
N HIS A 399 3.13 0.18 -19.83
CA HIS A 399 3.18 -0.29 -18.46
C HIS A 399 4.44 -1.13 -18.22
N PRO A 400 5.15 -0.90 -17.10
CA PRO A 400 6.30 -1.73 -16.75
C PRO A 400 5.84 -3.07 -16.15
N GLU A 401 6.44 -4.15 -16.61
CA GLU A 401 6.29 -5.47 -16.01
C GLU A 401 7.24 -5.60 -14.81
N VAL A 402 6.66 -5.79 -13.63
CA VAL A 402 7.39 -5.78 -12.35
C VAL A 402 8.43 -6.92 -12.25
N LEU A 403 8.19 -8.04 -12.93
CA LEU A 403 9.03 -9.24 -12.83
C LEU A 403 10.21 -9.21 -13.79
N THR A 404 9.98 -8.83 -15.04
CA THR A 404 10.99 -8.86 -16.10
C THR A 404 11.71 -7.51 -16.25
N GLY A 405 11.08 -6.42 -15.79
CA GLY A 405 11.54 -5.06 -16.07
C GLY A 405 11.29 -4.62 -17.51
N GLU A 406 10.63 -5.45 -18.32
CA GLU A 406 10.22 -5.11 -19.69
C GLU A 406 8.97 -4.24 -19.68
N PHE A 407 8.67 -3.64 -20.83
CA PHE A 407 7.46 -2.83 -21.01
C PHE A 407 6.46 -3.56 -21.91
N PHE A 408 5.19 -3.53 -21.51
CA PHE A 408 4.07 -3.97 -22.32
C PHE A 408 3.12 -2.80 -22.58
N LEU A 409 2.27 -2.97 -23.60
CA LEU A 409 1.29 -1.99 -24.02
C LEU A 409 -0.10 -2.39 -23.56
N LEU A 410 -0.87 -1.41 -23.07
CA LEU A 410 -2.32 -1.54 -23.03
C LEU A 410 -2.89 -0.85 -24.26
N LEU A 411 -3.61 -1.63 -25.06
CA LEU A 411 -4.14 -1.22 -26.35
C LEU A 411 -5.62 -0.84 -26.21
N PRO A 412 -6.05 0.30 -26.77
CA PRO A 412 -7.47 0.56 -26.95
C PRO A 412 -8.02 -0.37 -28.03
N LEU A 413 -9.07 -1.12 -27.71
CA LEU A 413 -9.76 -1.98 -28.67
C LEU A 413 -11.10 -1.37 -29.06
N LEU A 414 -11.39 -1.39 -30.35
CA LEU A 414 -12.71 -1.07 -30.90
C LEU A 414 -13.34 -2.37 -31.41
N LEU A 415 -14.47 -2.74 -30.84
CA LEU A 415 -15.20 -3.96 -31.16
C LEU A 415 -16.39 -3.60 -32.05
N LEU A 416 -16.31 -3.94 -33.33
CA LEU A 416 -17.34 -3.67 -34.33
C LEU A 416 -18.26 -4.89 -34.45
N LEU A 417 -19.50 -4.75 -34.00
CA LEU A 417 -20.55 -5.77 -34.07
C LEU A 417 -21.38 -5.52 -35.33
N ASP A 418 -20.82 -5.88 -36.49
CA ASP A 418 -21.34 -5.48 -37.80
C ASP A 418 -22.79 -5.92 -38.05
N GLU A 419 -23.19 -7.09 -37.52
CA GLU A 419 -24.56 -7.61 -37.67
C GLU A 419 -25.63 -6.69 -37.08
N TYR A 420 -25.31 -6.01 -35.98
CA TYR A 420 -26.22 -5.08 -35.30
C TYR A 420 -25.87 -3.62 -35.58
N GLY A 421 -24.86 -3.35 -36.41
CA GLY A 421 -24.39 -1.99 -36.68
C GLY A 421 -23.95 -1.25 -35.41
N ARG A 422 -23.38 -1.97 -34.45
CA ARG A 422 -22.97 -1.45 -33.14
C ARG A 422 -21.45 -1.46 -33.00
N ALA A 423 -20.91 -0.54 -32.22
CA ALA A 423 -19.53 -0.58 -31.79
C ALA A 423 -19.45 -0.46 -30.26
N ASP A 424 -18.59 -1.25 -29.64
CA ASP A 424 -18.20 -1.11 -28.24
C ASP A 424 -16.68 -0.88 -28.16
N ALA A 425 -16.18 -0.37 -27.04
CA ALA A 425 -14.76 -0.07 -26.87
C ALA A 425 -14.21 -0.61 -25.54
N ILE A 426 -13.01 -1.18 -25.59
CA ILE A 426 -12.22 -1.54 -24.41
C ILE A 426 -11.09 -0.52 -24.31
N SER A 427 -11.09 0.26 -23.22
CA SER A 427 -10.16 1.38 -23.05
C SER A 427 -8.70 0.96 -22.91
N ALA A 428 -8.43 -0.19 -22.29
CA ALA A 428 -7.08 -0.65 -21.98
C ALA A 428 -7.00 -2.18 -21.94
N ALA A 429 -6.78 -2.82 -23.09
CA ALA A 429 -6.56 -4.25 -23.19
C ALA A 429 -5.07 -4.60 -23.12
N ASP A 430 -4.72 -5.52 -22.22
CA ASP A 430 -3.37 -6.09 -22.13
C ASP A 430 -3.01 -6.85 -23.41
N GLU A 431 -1.95 -6.40 -24.10
CA GLU A 431 -1.50 -7.00 -25.35
C GLU A 431 -1.00 -8.45 -25.18
N ARG A 432 -0.63 -8.85 -23.97
CA ARG A 432 -0.12 -10.20 -23.68
C ARG A 432 -1.25 -11.23 -23.61
N LEU A 433 -2.47 -10.76 -23.38
CA LEU A 433 -3.66 -11.59 -23.38
C LEU A 433 -4.21 -11.75 -24.80
N SER A 434 -4.95 -12.83 -24.99
CA SER A 434 -5.67 -13.08 -26.24
C SER A 434 -6.95 -12.24 -26.33
N LEU A 435 -7.43 -11.97 -27.54
CA LEU A 435 -8.73 -11.30 -27.71
C LEU A 435 -9.86 -12.08 -27.02
N MET A 436 -9.81 -13.41 -27.14
CA MET A 436 -10.74 -14.32 -26.47
C MET A 436 -10.80 -14.07 -24.96
N GLU A 437 -9.66 -13.88 -24.29
CA GLU A 437 -9.61 -13.60 -22.85
C GLU A 437 -10.17 -12.25 -22.46
N GLN A 438 -9.92 -11.21 -23.28
CA GLN A 438 -10.49 -9.89 -23.06
C GLN A 438 -12.02 -9.91 -23.16
N LEU A 439 -12.54 -10.67 -24.12
CA LEU A 439 -13.98 -10.80 -24.38
C LEU A 439 -14.75 -11.65 -23.36
N LYS A 440 -14.07 -12.45 -22.51
CA LYS A 440 -14.71 -13.28 -21.47
C LYS A 440 -15.58 -12.50 -20.50
N SER A 441 -15.29 -11.22 -20.30
CA SER A 441 -16.05 -10.34 -19.40
C SER A 441 -17.29 -9.73 -20.06
N ILE A 442 -17.36 -9.75 -21.39
CA ILE A 442 -18.41 -9.10 -22.20
C ILE A 442 -19.42 -10.14 -22.68
N PHE A 443 -18.93 -11.30 -23.14
CA PHE A 443 -19.76 -12.33 -23.75
C PHE A 443 -19.80 -13.61 -22.91
N PRO A 444 -20.98 -14.24 -22.76
CA PRO A 444 -21.10 -15.50 -22.04
C PRO A 444 -20.38 -16.63 -22.78
N SER A 445 -19.89 -17.61 -22.00
CA SER A 445 -19.30 -18.84 -22.53
C SER A 445 -20.29 -20.01 -22.49
N LYS A 446 -20.20 -20.95 -23.43
CA LYS A 446 -21.01 -22.19 -23.44
C LYS A 446 -20.90 -22.95 -22.12
N ARG A 447 -19.67 -23.09 -21.60
CA ARG A 447 -19.41 -23.76 -20.32
C ARG A 447 -20.11 -23.10 -19.14
N PHE A 448 -20.24 -21.77 -19.16
CA PHE A 448 -20.98 -21.06 -18.13
C PHE A 448 -22.46 -21.40 -18.18
N LEU A 449 -23.07 -21.41 -19.37
CA LEU A 449 -24.48 -21.74 -19.55
C LEU A 449 -24.79 -23.19 -19.18
N GLU A 450 -23.91 -24.14 -19.51
CA GLU A 450 -24.04 -25.55 -19.10
C GLU A 450 -24.04 -25.69 -17.57
N ARG A 451 -23.16 -24.97 -16.86
CA ARG A 451 -23.14 -24.97 -15.39
C ARG A 451 -24.37 -24.30 -14.79
N ALA A 452 -24.84 -23.20 -15.37
CA ALA A 452 -26.05 -22.51 -14.93
C ALA A 452 -27.29 -23.41 -15.06
N GLN A 453 -27.34 -24.27 -16.09
CA GLN A 453 -28.42 -25.26 -16.25
C GLN A 453 -28.32 -26.40 -15.23
N LEU A 454 -27.11 -26.84 -14.86
CA LEU A 454 -26.90 -27.90 -13.87
C LEU A 454 -27.22 -27.46 -12.42
N HIS A 455 -27.03 -26.17 -12.10
CA HIS A 455 -27.18 -25.63 -10.75
C HIS A 455 -28.47 -24.83 -10.51
N GLN A 456 -29.54 -25.09 -11.26
CA GLN A 456 -30.85 -24.44 -11.07
C GLN A 456 -31.49 -24.65 -9.67
N GLY A 457 -30.86 -25.40 -8.76
CA GLY A 457 -31.33 -25.64 -7.39
C GLY A 457 -30.71 -24.76 -6.28
N ASP A 458 -29.51 -24.19 -6.46
CA ASP A 458 -28.76 -23.49 -5.39
C ASP A 458 -28.37 -22.06 -5.80
N GLN A 459 -29.38 -21.23 -6.10
CA GLN A 459 -29.24 -20.00 -6.88
C GLN A 459 -28.70 -18.76 -6.12
N GLU A 460 -28.32 -18.85 -4.84
CA GLU A 460 -28.12 -17.64 -4.02
C GLU A 460 -26.66 -17.18 -3.77
N LYS A 461 -25.62 -17.82 -4.32
CA LYS A 461 -24.23 -17.46 -3.92
C LYS A 461 -23.13 -17.33 -4.99
N ALA A 462 -23.47 -17.26 -6.27
CA ALA A 462 -22.48 -17.01 -7.32
C ALA A 462 -22.47 -15.53 -7.78
N GLU A 463 -22.29 -14.60 -6.85
CA GLU A 463 -22.11 -13.18 -7.16
C GLU A 463 -20.69 -12.92 -7.69
N GLY A 464 -20.57 -12.41 -8.91
CA GLY A 464 -19.37 -11.66 -9.32
C GLY A 464 -18.79 -11.90 -10.71
N ALA A 465 -19.32 -12.80 -11.53
CA ALA A 465 -18.86 -12.96 -12.92
C ALA A 465 -20.04 -12.70 -13.88
N ALA A 466 -20.14 -11.47 -14.38
CA ALA A 466 -21.16 -11.04 -15.33
C ALA A 466 -21.29 -12.04 -16.49
N THR A 467 -22.49 -12.59 -16.69
CA THR A 467 -22.77 -13.69 -17.62
C THR A 467 -24.25 -13.73 -18.03
N GLU A 468 -24.89 -12.57 -18.02
CA GLU A 468 -26.15 -12.41 -18.75
C GLU A 468 -25.81 -12.02 -20.19
N PHE A 469 -26.60 -12.51 -21.15
CA PHE A 469 -26.45 -12.08 -22.53
C PHE A 469 -26.66 -10.57 -22.60
N PRO A 470 -25.90 -9.85 -23.44
CA PRO A 470 -26.17 -8.44 -23.68
C PRO A 470 -27.63 -8.24 -24.11
N SER A 471 -28.29 -7.20 -23.60
CA SER A 471 -29.74 -6.98 -23.83
C SER A 471 -30.14 -6.84 -25.30
N TRP A 472 -29.17 -6.50 -26.16
CA TRP A 472 -29.34 -6.39 -27.60
C TRP A 472 -29.21 -7.73 -28.35
N ASP A 473 -28.61 -8.76 -27.75
CA ASP A 473 -28.48 -10.08 -28.37
C ASP A 473 -29.74 -10.92 -28.13
N HIS A 474 -30.84 -10.54 -28.77
CA HIS A 474 -32.14 -11.19 -28.61
C HIS A 474 -32.12 -12.68 -29.04
N GLU A 475 -31.25 -13.03 -29.99
CA GLU A 475 -31.06 -14.40 -30.47
C GLU A 475 -30.13 -15.23 -29.56
N LYS A 476 -29.45 -14.60 -28.60
CA LYS A 476 -28.51 -15.25 -27.68
C LYS A 476 -27.42 -16.05 -28.41
N LYS A 477 -26.95 -15.54 -29.53
CA LYS A 477 -25.99 -16.21 -30.43
C LYS A 477 -24.55 -15.76 -30.21
N TYR A 478 -24.32 -14.64 -29.51
CA TYR A 478 -22.98 -14.13 -29.21
C TYR A 478 -22.35 -14.89 -28.03
N LEU A 479 -22.08 -16.17 -28.28
CA LEU A 479 -21.32 -17.04 -27.39
C LEU A 479 -19.84 -16.89 -27.68
N LEU A 480 -19.02 -16.77 -26.63
CA LEU A 480 -17.59 -16.54 -26.74
C LEU A 480 -16.89 -17.54 -27.68
N GLU A 481 -17.30 -18.82 -27.65
CA GLU A 481 -16.75 -19.88 -28.49
C GLU A 481 -17.20 -19.83 -29.96
N ASP A 482 -18.31 -19.18 -30.26
CA ASP A 482 -18.87 -19.06 -31.62
C ASP A 482 -18.51 -17.72 -32.28
N ILE A 483 -17.97 -16.76 -31.52
CA ILE A 483 -17.50 -15.49 -32.06
C ILE A 483 -16.21 -15.71 -32.85
N VAL A 484 -16.15 -15.11 -34.03
CA VAL A 484 -14.95 -14.97 -34.86
C VAL A 484 -14.59 -13.51 -34.99
N GLY A 485 -13.29 -13.23 -34.97
CA GLY A 485 -12.73 -11.88 -35.06
C GLY A 485 -11.93 -11.66 -36.33
N TYR A 486 -12.11 -10.50 -36.95
CA TYR A 486 -11.28 -10.02 -38.07
C TYR A 486 -10.62 -8.70 -37.69
N TYR A 487 -9.29 -8.61 -37.85
CA TYR A 487 -8.51 -7.45 -37.44
C TYR A 487 -8.34 -6.46 -38.60
N GLU A 488 -8.73 -5.20 -38.39
CA GLU A 488 -8.52 -4.11 -39.34
C GLU A 488 -7.15 -3.45 -39.10
N CYS A 489 -6.18 -3.76 -39.96
CA CYS A 489 -4.78 -3.33 -39.78
C CYS A 489 -4.41 -2.03 -40.53
N GLY A 490 -5.39 -1.28 -41.05
CA GLY A 490 -5.18 -0.05 -41.81
C GLY A 490 -4.49 -0.26 -43.16
N LEU A 491 -4.67 -1.42 -43.79
CA LEU A 491 -4.26 -1.66 -45.18
C LEU A 491 -5.13 -0.90 -46.17
N PRO A 492 -4.54 -0.33 -47.25
CA PRO A 492 -5.34 0.27 -48.31
C PRO A 492 -6.25 -0.80 -48.94
N GLY A 493 -7.52 -0.45 -49.13
CA GLY A 493 -8.53 -1.36 -49.69
C GLY A 493 -9.21 -2.26 -48.65
N GLU A 494 -9.27 -1.83 -47.38
CA GLU A 494 -10.10 -2.46 -46.33
C GLU A 494 -9.76 -3.95 -46.14
N VAL A 495 -8.48 -4.32 -46.29
CA VAL A 495 -8.02 -5.69 -46.07
C VAL A 495 -8.07 -6.03 -44.59
N LEU A 496 -8.82 -7.07 -44.27
CA LEU A 496 -8.97 -7.60 -42.92
C LEU A 496 -8.12 -8.85 -42.73
N ILE A 497 -7.58 -9.04 -41.53
CA ILE A 497 -6.80 -10.24 -41.19
C ILE A 497 -7.68 -11.19 -40.38
N SER A 498 -7.86 -12.41 -40.87
CA SER A 498 -8.43 -13.52 -40.11
C SER A 498 -7.35 -14.16 -39.26
N PHE A 499 -7.58 -14.26 -37.94
CA PHE A 499 -6.62 -14.78 -36.98
C PHE A 499 -7.32 -15.66 -35.93
N PRO A 500 -6.59 -16.57 -35.27
CA PRO A 500 -7.15 -17.37 -34.20
C PRO A 500 -7.28 -16.51 -32.92
N MET A 501 -8.50 -16.36 -32.37
CA MET A 501 -8.76 -15.42 -31.26
C MET A 501 -8.07 -15.76 -29.94
N ASN A 502 -7.53 -16.97 -29.79
CA ASN A 502 -6.72 -17.41 -28.65
C ASN A 502 -5.26 -16.94 -28.74
N LEU A 503 -4.86 -16.29 -29.84
CA LEU A 503 -3.53 -15.72 -29.98
C LEU A 503 -3.41 -14.43 -29.16
N PRO A 504 -2.31 -14.25 -28.40
CA PRO A 504 -1.96 -12.97 -27.79
C PRO A 504 -1.96 -11.82 -28.79
N LEU A 505 -2.53 -10.67 -28.41
CA LEU A 505 -2.60 -9.49 -29.27
C LEU A 505 -1.19 -8.99 -29.68
N ALA A 506 -0.19 -9.15 -28.82
CA ALA A 506 1.20 -8.80 -29.11
C ALA A 506 1.74 -9.60 -30.32
N LEU A 507 1.42 -10.89 -30.41
CA LEU A 507 1.81 -11.73 -31.56
C LEU A 507 1.02 -11.33 -32.80
N LEU A 508 -0.29 -11.09 -32.67
CA LEU A 508 -1.11 -10.60 -33.79
C LEU A 508 -0.50 -9.33 -34.42
N LEU A 509 -0.13 -8.35 -33.59
CA LEU A 509 0.49 -7.12 -34.06
C LEU A 509 1.87 -7.35 -34.68
N GLN A 510 2.69 -8.23 -34.10
CA GLN A 510 4.01 -8.57 -34.63
C GLN A 510 3.94 -9.24 -36.01
N HIS A 511 2.91 -10.05 -36.28
CA HIS A 511 2.68 -10.65 -37.59
C HIS A 511 2.04 -9.68 -38.58
N ALA A 512 1.05 -8.88 -38.15
CA ALA A 512 0.43 -7.87 -39.01
C ALA A 512 1.41 -6.75 -39.42
N LYS A 513 2.49 -6.52 -38.63
CA LYS A 513 3.53 -5.49 -38.83
C LYS A 513 2.97 -4.06 -38.92
N ARG A 514 1.69 -3.84 -38.61
CA ARG A 514 0.99 -2.56 -38.75
C ARG A 514 -0.02 -2.37 -37.63
N PHE A 515 -0.12 -1.13 -37.16
CA PHE A 515 -1.06 -0.72 -36.12
C PHE A 515 -1.58 0.69 -36.40
N ALA A 516 -2.89 0.86 -36.49
CA ALA A 516 -3.51 2.12 -36.93
C ALA A 516 -3.76 3.11 -35.78
N GLY A 517 -3.13 2.94 -34.62
CA GLY A 517 -3.36 3.77 -33.43
C GLY A 517 -4.51 3.28 -32.55
N ILE A 518 -5.46 2.53 -33.12
CA ILE A 518 -6.51 1.79 -32.42
C ILE A 518 -6.58 0.38 -32.99
N ALA A 519 -6.83 -0.63 -32.15
CA ALA A 519 -7.01 -2.00 -32.61
C ALA A 519 -8.50 -2.26 -32.85
N ALA A 520 -8.93 -2.18 -34.11
CA ALA A 520 -10.31 -2.44 -34.50
C ALA A 520 -10.53 -3.90 -34.90
N PHE A 521 -11.57 -4.52 -34.33
CA PHE A 521 -11.94 -5.91 -34.55
C PHE A 521 -13.40 -6.00 -34.97
N HIS A 522 -13.64 -6.60 -36.13
CA HIS A 522 -14.97 -7.00 -36.56
C HIS A 522 -15.33 -8.33 -35.92
N LEU A 523 -16.38 -8.34 -35.11
CA LEU A 523 -16.85 -9.51 -34.36
C LEU A 523 -18.18 -10.01 -34.93
N LEU A 524 -18.17 -11.24 -35.43
CA LEU A 524 -19.35 -11.90 -35.99
C LEU A 524 -19.52 -13.30 -35.38
N VAL A 525 -20.73 -13.83 -35.40
CA VAL A 525 -20.99 -15.21 -34.97
C VAL A 525 -20.79 -16.15 -36.15
N LYS A 526 -19.97 -17.18 -35.96
CA LYS A 526 -19.62 -18.16 -36.97
C LYS A 526 -20.87 -18.83 -37.55
N ASP A 527 -20.81 -19.17 -38.84
CA ASP A 527 -21.85 -19.91 -39.58
C ASP A 527 -23.25 -19.23 -39.62
N THR A 528 -23.34 -17.94 -39.27
CA THR A 528 -24.56 -17.14 -39.44
C THR A 528 -24.68 -16.54 -40.86
N PRO A 529 -25.90 -16.18 -41.32
CA PRO A 529 -26.08 -15.50 -42.60
C PRO A 529 -25.31 -14.17 -42.69
N ALA A 530 -25.24 -13.41 -41.60
CA ALA A 530 -24.48 -12.16 -41.52
C ALA A 530 -22.98 -12.41 -41.71
N HIS A 531 -22.44 -13.43 -41.05
CA HIS A 531 -21.04 -13.83 -41.22
C HIS A 531 -20.72 -14.28 -42.65
N ALA A 532 -21.59 -15.07 -43.28
CA ALA A 532 -21.42 -15.49 -44.67
C ALA A 532 -21.47 -14.31 -45.65
N ALA A 533 -22.37 -13.35 -45.44
CA ALA A 533 -22.44 -12.13 -46.23
C ALA A 533 -21.18 -11.26 -46.05
N PHE A 534 -20.71 -11.09 -44.81
CA PHE A 534 -19.51 -10.33 -44.49
C PHE A 534 -18.27 -10.90 -45.20
N ILE A 535 -18.04 -12.21 -45.12
CA ILE A 535 -16.89 -12.86 -45.81
C ILE A 535 -16.95 -12.66 -47.33
N LYS A 536 -18.16 -12.66 -47.92
CA LYS A 536 -18.33 -12.52 -49.36
C LYS A 536 -17.91 -11.12 -49.87
N ASP A 537 -18.18 -10.09 -49.07
CA ASP A 537 -17.97 -8.70 -49.45
C ASP A 537 -16.60 -8.17 -48.98
N ALA A 538 -16.07 -8.69 -47.87
CA ALA A 538 -14.80 -8.26 -47.30
C ALA A 538 -13.59 -8.96 -47.95
N ARG A 539 -12.49 -8.22 -48.10
CA ARG A 539 -11.21 -8.79 -48.52
C ARG A 539 -10.45 -9.30 -47.30
N ILE A 540 -10.52 -10.61 -47.07
CA ILE A 540 -9.93 -11.25 -45.88
C ILE A 540 -8.64 -12.00 -46.25
N GLU A 541 -7.55 -11.69 -45.57
CA GLU A 541 -6.29 -12.43 -45.61
C GLU A 541 -6.17 -13.32 -44.38
N LYS A 542 -5.84 -14.60 -44.56
CA LYS A 542 -5.68 -15.54 -43.44
C LYS A 542 -4.26 -15.44 -42.90
N LEU A 543 -4.14 -15.28 -41.59
CA LEU A 543 -2.85 -15.28 -40.92
C LEU A 543 -2.30 -16.71 -40.85
N GLU A 544 -1.19 -16.95 -41.54
CA GLU A 544 -0.42 -18.20 -41.47
C GLU A 544 0.63 -18.10 -40.36
N PHE A 545 0.74 -19.14 -39.54
CA PHE A 545 1.70 -19.25 -38.43
C PHE A 545 2.78 -20.28 -38.73
#